data_AF-A0AAT9RW71-F1
#
_entry.id   AF-A0AAT9RW71-F1
#
_cell.length_a   1.000
_cell.length_b   1.000
_cell.length_c   1.000
_cell.angle_alpha   90.00
_cell.angle_beta   90.00
_cell.angle_gamma   90.00
#
_symmetry.space_group_name_H-M   'P 1'
#
loop_
_entity.id
_entity.type
_entity.pdbx_description
1 polymer ?
#
loop_
_entity_poly.entity_id
_entity_poly.type
_entity_poly.pdbx_seq_one_letter_code
_entity_poly.pdbx_strand_id
1 'polypeptide(L)'
;MPKTTQLRTYTVREGRLDEWVERWRAEIMPLRLKLGFTVDGAWVDRERNQFVWLIRRRMRSADHHSRGRSYRGRGPYVEGGRACVGSEII
;
A
#
# COMPACT_ATOMS: atom_id res chain seq x y z
N MET A 1 15.04 -17.05 8.90
CA MET A 1 13.90 -16.31 9.49
C MET A 1 12.85 -16.08 8.41
N PRO A 2 11.57 -16.38 8.66
CA PRO A 2 10.50 -16.23 7.67
C PRO A 2 10.31 -14.77 7.26
N LYS A 3 9.93 -14.55 6.00
CA LYS A 3 9.58 -13.25 5.44
C LYS A 3 8.14 -13.33 4.92
N THR A 4 7.36 -12.29 5.19
CA THR A 4 6.03 -12.14 4.60
C THR A 4 6.11 -11.15 3.46
N THR A 5 5.59 -11.53 2.31
CA THR A 5 5.37 -10.64 1.16
C THR A 5 3.88 -10.36 1.03
N GLN A 6 3.51 -9.10 0.86
CA GLN A 6 2.15 -8.63 0.65
C GLN A 6 2.05 -7.99 -0.73
N LEU A 7 1.11 -8.47 -1.55
CA LEU A 7 0.65 -7.79 -2.75
C LEU A 7 -0.51 -6.86 -2.40
N ARG A 8 -0.40 -5.61 -2.85
CA ARG A 8 -1.39 -4.56 -2.59
C ARG A 8 -1.84 -3.97 -3.91
N THR A 9 -3.15 -3.93 -4.13
CA THR A 9 -3.79 -3.37 -5.33
C THR A 9 -4.81 -2.34 -4.91
N TYR A 10 -4.72 -1.14 -5.47
CA TYR A 10 -5.62 -0.02 -5.22
C TYR A 10 -6.25 0.43 -6.53
N THR A 11 -7.57 0.54 -6.58
CA THR A 11 -8.24 1.31 -7.63
C THR A 11 -8.22 2.77 -7.22
N VAL A 12 -7.58 3.61 -8.02
CA VAL A 12 -7.50 5.06 -7.79
C VAL A 12 -8.70 5.72 -8.45
N ARG A 13 -8.99 6.98 -8.10
CA ARG A 13 -9.99 7.79 -8.81
C ARG A 13 -9.47 8.20 -10.19
N GLU A 14 -10.36 8.26 -11.18
CA GLU A 14 -9.99 8.68 -12.54
C GLU A 14 -9.29 10.04 -12.54
N GLY A 15 -8.24 10.16 -13.36
CA GLY A 15 -7.41 11.37 -13.46
C GLY A 15 -6.52 11.67 -12.26
N ARG A 16 -6.52 10.84 -11.21
CA ARG A 16 -5.72 11.06 -9.97
C ARG A 16 -4.57 10.06 -9.80
N LEU A 17 -4.36 9.18 -10.79
CA LEU A 17 -3.37 8.11 -10.72
C LEU A 17 -1.94 8.62 -10.61
N ASP A 18 -1.59 9.63 -11.41
CA ASP A 18 -0.24 10.22 -11.38
C ASP A 18 0.02 10.96 -10.06
N GLU A 19 -0.94 11.75 -9.56
CA GLU A 19 -0.85 12.39 -8.25
C GLU A 19 -0.71 11.35 -7.11
N TRP A 20 -1.47 10.26 -7.19
CA TRP A 20 -1.38 9.16 -6.23
C TRP A 20 0.03 8.54 -6.21
N VAL A 21 0.61 8.30 -7.38
CA VAL A 21 1.96 7.74 -7.50
C VAL A 21 3.00 8.68 -6.87
N GLU A 22 2.92 9.97 -7.17
CA GLU A 22 3.85 10.96 -6.62
C GLU A 22 3.75 11.07 -5.10
N ARG A 23 2.54 11.13 -4.55
CA ARG A 23 2.35 11.14 -3.09
C ARG A 23 2.79 9.82 -2.45
N TRP A 24 2.51 8.69 -3.08
CA TRP A 24 2.98 7.39 -2.58
C TRP A 24 4.52 7.35 -2.51
N ARG A 25 5.22 7.88 -3.52
CA ARG A 25 6.69 7.97 -3.54
C ARG A 25 7.22 8.93 -2.47
N ALA A 26 6.57 10.07 -2.26
CA ALA A 26 7.02 11.11 -1.35
C ALA A 26 6.74 10.80 0.13
N GLU A 27 5.57 10.23 0.43
CA GLU A 27 5.09 10.08 1.81
C GLU A 27 5.10 8.60 2.26
N ILE A 28 4.51 7.71 1.47
CA ILE A 28 4.22 6.33 1.90
C ILE A 28 5.47 5.45 1.81
N MET A 29 6.21 5.53 0.71
CA MET A 29 7.40 4.71 0.50
C MET A 29 8.46 4.98 1.58
N PRO A 30 8.87 6.23 1.89
CA PRO A 30 9.88 6.49 2.91
C PRO A 30 9.44 6.05 4.30
N LEU A 31 8.16 6.24 4.65
CA LEU A 31 7.61 5.77 5.92
C LEU A 31 7.71 4.24 6.06
N ARG A 32 7.35 3.49 5.00
CA ARG A 32 7.43 2.02 5.02
C ARG A 32 8.87 1.53 5.14
N LEU A 33 9.81 2.18 4.46
CA LEU A 33 11.23 1.86 4.59
C LEU A 33 11.73 2.13 6.03
N LYS A 34 11.36 3.26 6.64
CA LYS A 34 11.68 3.58 8.05
C LYS A 34 11.12 2.55 9.04
N LEU A 35 9.95 1.98 8.76
CA LEU A 35 9.32 0.94 9.57
C LEU A 35 9.92 -0.48 9.34
N GLY A 36 11.00 -0.59 8.56
CA GLY A 36 11.70 -1.85 8.32
C GLY A 36 11.01 -2.76 7.29
N PHE A 37 10.13 -2.22 6.47
CA PHE A 37 9.65 -2.91 5.27
C PHE A 37 10.64 -2.74 4.12
N THR A 38 10.54 -3.62 3.14
CA THR A 38 11.16 -3.42 1.83
C THR A 38 10.06 -3.39 0.77
N VAL A 39 10.19 -2.47 -0.19
CA VAL A 39 9.32 -2.43 -1.36
C VAL A 39 10.03 -3.15 -2.49
N ASP A 40 9.40 -4.19 -3.03
CA ASP A 40 10.01 -5.01 -4.10
C ASP A 40 9.66 -4.46 -5.50
N GLY A 41 8.54 -3.74 -5.62
CA GLY A 41 8.14 -3.11 -6.87
C GLY A 41 6.79 -2.41 -6.77
N ALA A 42 6.53 -1.50 -7.70
CA ALA A 42 5.27 -0.80 -7.88
C ALA A 42 4.97 -0.61 -9.36
N TRP A 43 3.71 -0.75 -9.74
CA TRP A 43 3.20 -0.70 -11.10
C TRP A 43 1.90 0.09 -11.17
N VAL A 44 1.66 0.65 -12.35
CA VAL A 44 0.47 1.44 -12.67
C VAL A 44 -0.21 0.76 -13.85
N ASP A 45 -1.47 0.40 -13.68
CA ASP A 45 -2.36 0.00 -14.76
C ASP A 45 -3.27 1.18 -15.09
N ARG A 46 -2.97 1.88 -16.19
CA ARG A 46 -3.72 3.07 -16.62
C ARG A 46 -5.08 2.72 -17.21
N GLU A 47 -5.23 1.53 -17.80
CA GLU A 47 -6.49 1.09 -18.40
C GLU A 47 -7.55 0.84 -17.32
N ARG A 48 -7.13 0.25 -16.21
CA ARG A 48 -8.02 -0.06 -15.07
C ARG A 48 -7.95 0.98 -13.95
N ASN A 49 -7.13 2.01 -14.13
CA ASN A 49 -6.84 3.03 -13.14
C ASN A 49 -6.41 2.44 -11.78
N GLN A 50 -5.54 1.42 -11.82
CA GLN A 50 -5.06 0.69 -10.66
C GLN A 50 -3.59 0.97 -10.37
N PHE A 51 -3.26 1.00 -9.08
CA PHE A 51 -1.91 1.03 -8.57
C PHE A 51 -1.63 -0.26 -7.80
N VAL A 52 -0.58 -0.98 -8.19
CA VAL A 52 -0.21 -2.28 -7.63
C VAL A 52 1.19 -2.20 -7.08
N TRP A 53 1.45 -2.76 -5.90
CA TRP A 53 2.79 -2.79 -5.32
C TRP A 53 3.01 -3.98 -4.41
N LEU A 54 4.27 -4.39 -4.32
CA LEU A 54 4.75 -5.47 -3.48
C LEU A 54 5.58 -4.93 -2.33
N ILE A 55 5.23 -5.35 -1.11
CA ILE A 55 5.96 -4.98 0.10
C ILE A 55 6.25 -6.23 0.93
N ARG A 56 7.48 -6.34 1.40
CA ARG A 56 7.94 -7.45 2.25
C ARG A 56 8.42 -6.97 3.60
N ARG A 57 8.27 -7.80 4.63
CA ARG A 57 8.82 -7.58 5.97
C ARG A 57 9.36 -8.88 6.53
N ARG A 58 10.41 -8.79 7.35
CA ARG A 58 10.87 -9.92 8.16
C ARG A 58 9.86 -10.17 9.28
N MET A 59 9.42 -11.41 9.40
CA MET A 59 8.49 -11.83 10.43
C MET A 59 9.26 -11.98 11.73
N ARG A 60 8.78 -11.37 12.82
CA ARG A 60 9.29 -11.66 14.16
C ARG A 60 8.58 -12.95 14.62
N SER A 61 9.24 -13.78 15.42
CA SER A 61 8.90 -15.20 15.66
C SER A 61 7.53 -15.51 16.28
N ALA A 62 6.60 -14.55 16.37
CA ALA A 62 5.28 -14.72 16.96
C ALA A 62 4.10 -14.20 16.11
N ASP A 63 4.32 -13.69 14.90
CA ASP A 63 3.22 -13.15 14.08
C ASP A 63 2.35 -14.31 13.54
N HIS A 64 1.15 -14.55 14.07
CA HIS A 64 0.21 -15.49 13.45
C HIS A 64 -0.45 -14.84 12.22
N HIS A 65 -0.30 -15.47 11.06
CA HIS A 65 -0.82 -14.97 9.78
C HIS A 65 -2.32 -15.26 9.65
N SER A 66 -3.18 -14.28 9.96
CA SER A 66 -4.63 -14.43 9.72
C SER A 66 -5.35 -13.11 9.49
N ARG A 67 -4.88 -12.26 8.55
CA ARG A 67 -5.68 -11.15 7.99
C ARG A 67 -5.38 -10.91 6.50
N GLY A 68 -5.43 -11.97 5.70
CA GLY A 68 -5.58 -11.84 4.25
C GLY A 68 -7.05 -11.60 3.89
N ARG A 69 -7.59 -10.41 4.22
CA ARG A 69 -8.88 -9.98 3.66
C ARG A 69 -8.61 -9.19 2.39
N SER A 70 -9.07 -9.73 1.26
CA SER A 70 -9.25 -8.99 0.02
C SER A 70 -10.13 -7.78 0.29
N TYR A 71 -9.56 -6.57 0.19
CA TYR A 71 -10.34 -5.35 0.26
C TYR A 71 -11.04 -5.14 -1.08
N ARG A 72 -12.26 -5.65 -1.20
CA ARG A 72 -13.22 -5.25 -2.24
C ARG A 72 -14.11 -4.17 -1.63
N GLY A 73 -13.62 -2.94 -1.61
CA GLY A 73 -14.38 -1.81 -1.06
C GLY A 73 -13.65 -0.51 -1.33
N ARG A 74 -14.35 0.42 -2.01
CA ARG A 74 -14.02 1.84 -2.27
C ARG A 74 -12.61 2.25 -1.86
N GLY A 75 -11.77 2.50 -2.88
CA GLY A 75 -10.44 3.09 -2.70
C GLY A 75 -10.48 4.34 -1.81
N PRO A 76 -9.35 4.70 -1.16
CA PRO A 76 -9.32 5.74 -0.15
C PRO A 76 -9.83 7.07 -0.72
N TYR A 77 -10.96 7.53 -0.20
CA TYR A 77 -11.41 8.90 -0.36
C TYR A 77 -10.49 9.80 0.47
N VAL A 78 -9.92 10.82 -0.16
CA VAL A 78 -9.04 11.78 0.49
C VAL A 78 -9.87 13.03 0.79
N GLU A 79 -10.34 13.15 2.02
CA GLU A 79 -10.88 14.41 2.55
C GLU A 79 -9.87 14.96 3.56
N GLY A 80 -9.41 16.20 3.37
CA GLY A 80 -8.60 16.90 4.37
C GLY A 80 -7.13 16.46 4.53
N GLY A 81 -6.43 16.07 3.47
CA GLY A 81 -4.96 15.94 3.50
C GLY A 81 -4.39 14.72 4.26
N ARG A 82 -5.22 13.78 4.71
CA ARG A 82 -4.76 12.49 5.28
C ARG A 82 -5.10 11.34 4.33
N ALA A 83 -4.08 10.61 3.89
CA ALA A 83 -4.29 9.36 3.17
C ALA A 83 -4.63 8.26 4.19
N CYS A 84 -5.92 7.99 4.38
CA CYS A 84 -6.39 6.87 5.18
C CYS A 84 -6.10 5.55 4.46
N VAL A 85 -4.89 5.01 4.65
CA VAL A 85 -4.56 3.65 4.23
C VAL A 85 -5.07 2.71 5.31
N GLY A 86 -6.05 1.86 4.97
CA GLY A 86 -6.76 1.00 5.91
C GLY A 86 -5.88 0.29 6.95
N SER A 87 -6.37 0.34 8.19
CA SER A 87 -5.86 -0.24 9.43
C SER A 87 -4.58 0.41 9.98
N GLU A 88 -4.71 1.05 11.14
CA GLU A 88 -3.73 1.84 11.92
C GLU A 88 -3.54 3.30 11.49
N ILE A 89 -4.30 4.14 12.20
CA ILE A 89 -3.91 5.48 12.65
C ILE A 89 -2.46 5.41 13.17
N ILE A 90 -1.59 6.30 12.67
CA ILE A 90 -0.56 6.91 13.51
C ILE A 90 -1.13 8.27 13.93
#